data_AF-A0A7J4KCG9-F1
#
_entry.id   AF-A0A7J4KCG9-F1
#
_cell.length_a   1.000
_cell.length_b   1.000
_cell.length_c   1.000
_cell.angle_alpha   90.00
_cell.angle_beta   90.00
_cell.angle_gamma   90.00
#
_symmetry.space_group_name_H-M   'P 1'
#
loop_
_entity.id
_entity.type
_entity.pdbx_description
1 polymer ?
#
loop_
_entity_poly.entity_id
_entity_poly.type
_entity_poly.pdbx_seq_one_letter_code
_entity_poly.pdbx_strand_id
1 'polypeptide(L)'
;MPINAGYEYGEAQKKLAEAKTPEEKIKALENLLSVSPSHKGAEKLRQELKTKISKLKSKQEKEKSAKRGGRSIAIKKEGAAQVTLVGLTNSGKST
;
A
#
# COMPACT_ATOMS: atom_id res chain seq x y z
N MET A 1 -11.42 16.65 -13.40
CA MET A 1 -12.11 15.83 -14.41
C MET A 1 -13.39 15.33 -13.76
N PRO A 2 -14.57 15.49 -14.37
CA PRO A 2 -15.80 14.96 -13.80
C PRO A 2 -15.71 13.44 -13.79
N ILE A 3 -15.98 12.83 -12.64
CA ILE A 3 -15.96 11.38 -12.46
C ILE A 3 -17.37 11.01 -12.06
N ASN A 4 -18.03 10.18 -12.88
CA ASN A 4 -19.30 9.57 -12.49
C ASN A 4 -18.98 8.52 -11.42
N ALA A 5 -18.99 8.95 -10.17
CA ALA A 5 -18.69 8.12 -9.02
C ALA A 5 -19.98 7.72 -8.33
N GLY A 6 -20.14 6.42 -8.03
CA GLY A 6 -21.31 5.91 -7.32
C GLY A 6 -21.37 6.39 -5.86
N TYR A 7 -22.50 6.12 -5.19
CA TYR A 7 -22.73 6.46 -3.78
C TYR A 7 -21.59 5.99 -2.87
N GLU A 8 -21.10 4.77 -3.08
CA GLU A 8 -20.01 4.15 -2.32
C GLU A 8 -18.71 4.97 -2.36
N TYR A 9 -18.44 5.65 -3.47
CA TYR A 9 -17.25 6.49 -3.61
C TYR A 9 -17.34 7.74 -2.72
N GLY A 10 -18.52 8.35 -2.60
CA GLY A 10 -18.76 9.47 -1.70
C GLY A 10 -18.58 9.08 -0.23
N GLU A 11 -19.06 7.91 0.17
CA GLU A 11 -18.84 7.38 1.52
C GLU A 11 -17.36 7.09 1.79
N ALA A 12 -16.66 6.48 0.83
CA ALA A 12 -15.23 6.22 0.96
C ALA A 12 -14.42 7.52 1.08
N GLN A 13 -14.83 8.60 0.40
CA GLN A 13 -14.25 9.93 0.55
C GLN A 13 -14.46 10.50 1.97
N LYS A 14 -15.65 10.36 2.54
CA LYS A 14 -15.92 10.78 3.93
C LYS A 14 -15.03 10.01 4.91
N LYS A 15 -14.93 8.68 4.75
CA LYS A 15 -14.05 7.83 5.57
C LYS A 15 -12.57 8.23 5.46
N LEU A 16 -12.12 8.64 4.27
CA LEU A 16 -10.77 9.20 4.10
C LEU A 16 -10.61 10.50 4.90
N ALA A 17 -11.58 11.41 4.82
CA ALA A 17 -11.53 12.67 5.56
C ALA A 17 -11.54 12.48 7.08
N GLU A 18 -12.25 11.46 7.58
CA GLU A 18 -12.31 11.10 9.00
C GLU A 18 -11.05 10.41 9.52
N ALA A 19 -10.24 9.81 8.64
CA ALA A 19 -9.05 9.05 9.02
C ALA A 19 -7.98 9.94 9.68
N LYS A 20 -7.59 9.61 10.92
CA LYS A 20 -6.65 10.40 11.72
C LYS A 20 -5.25 9.81 11.66
N THR A 21 -5.14 8.50 11.75
CA THR A 21 -3.84 7.82 11.78
C THR A 21 -3.30 7.54 10.37
N PRO A 22 -1.97 7.43 10.19
CA PRO A 22 -1.38 7.05 8.91
C PRO A 22 -1.91 5.71 8.38
N GLU A 23 -2.16 4.75 9.27
CA GLU A 23 -2.68 3.42 8.92
C GLU A 23 -4.14 3.46 8.48
N GLU A 24 -4.98 4.22 9.18
CA GLU A 24 -6.36 4.49 8.76
C GLU A 24 -6.39 5.19 7.40
N LYS A 25 -5.51 6.18 7.17
CA LYS A 25 -5.42 6.89 5.89
C LYS A 25 -5.05 5.96 4.74
N ILE A 26 -4.14 5.01 4.95
CA ILE A 26 -3.77 4.01 3.94
C ILE A 26 -4.97 3.10 3.64
N LYS A 27 -5.63 2.56 4.67
CA LYS A 27 -6.82 1.70 4.49
C LYS A 27 -7.96 2.45 3.79
N ALA A 28 -8.21 3.70 4.18
CA ALA A 28 -9.24 4.52 3.55
C ALA A 28 -8.93 4.83 2.07
N LEU A 29 -7.67 5.08 1.73
CA LEU A 29 -7.24 5.25 0.33
C LEU A 29 -7.36 3.96 -0.49
N GLU A 30 -7.06 2.79 0.10
CA GLU A 30 -7.23 1.48 -0.55
C GLU A 30 -8.72 1.19 -0.82
N ASN A 31 -9.58 1.47 0.16
CA ASN A 31 -11.03 1.37 0.00
C ASN A 31 -11.56 2.35 -1.05
N LEU A 32 -11.06 3.58 -1.09
CA LEU A 32 -11.46 4.56 -2.10
C LEU A 32 -11.02 4.12 -3.50
N LEU A 33 -9.85 3.50 -3.63
CA LEU A 33 -9.36 2.95 -4.90
C LEU A 33 -10.19 1.74 -5.38
N SER A 34 -10.72 0.91 -4.46
CA SER A 34 -11.56 -0.24 -4.83
C SER A 34 -12.90 0.19 -5.41
N VAL A 35 -13.55 1.20 -4.82
CA VAL A 35 -14.84 1.75 -5.29
C VAL A 35 -14.69 2.81 -6.40
N SER A 36 -13.45 3.19 -6.74
CA SER A 36 -13.20 4.15 -7.82
C SER A 36 -13.60 3.58 -9.18
N PRO A 37 -14.25 4.35 -10.06
CA PRO A 37 -14.62 3.89 -11.40
C PRO A 37 -13.42 3.40 -12.21
N SER A 38 -13.63 2.42 -13.08
CA SER A 38 -12.58 1.75 -13.87
C SER A 38 -12.58 2.11 -15.37
N HIS A 39 -13.32 3.15 -15.76
CA HIS A 39 -13.37 3.64 -17.15
C HIS A 39 -12.22 4.62 -17.44
N LYS A 40 -11.96 4.89 -18.73
CA LYS A 40 -10.85 5.75 -19.21
C LYS A 40 -10.78 7.13 -18.52
N GLY A 41 -11.92 7.76 -18.27
CA GLY A 41 -12.02 9.05 -17.56
C GLY A 41 -11.54 9.03 -16.11
N ALA A 42 -11.46 7.87 -15.48
CA ALA A 42 -11.03 7.69 -14.10
C ALA A 42 -9.58 7.18 -13.95
N GLU A 43 -8.85 6.94 -15.05
CA GLU A 43 -7.47 6.44 -14.99
C GLU A 43 -6.55 7.36 -14.20
N LYS A 44 -6.62 8.68 -14.47
CA LYS A 44 -5.82 9.68 -13.77
C LYS A 44 -6.10 9.68 -12.27
N LEU A 45 -7.38 9.59 -11.88
CA LEU A 45 -7.76 9.46 -10.46
C LEU A 45 -7.15 8.21 -9.84
N ARG A 46 -7.29 7.04 -10.47
CA ARG A 46 -6.74 5.78 -9.95
C ARG A 46 -5.22 5.86 -9.82
N GLN A 47 -4.52 6.50 -10.76
CA GLN A 47 -3.08 6.73 -10.68
C GLN A 47 -2.70 7.64 -9.51
N GLU A 48 -3.42 8.74 -9.31
CA GLU A 48 -3.20 9.64 -8.18
C GLU A 48 -3.39 8.93 -6.84
N LEU A 49 -4.43 8.09 -6.72
CA LEU A 49 -4.69 7.30 -5.51
C LEU A 49 -3.58 6.28 -5.23
N LYS A 50 -3.16 5.50 -6.25
CA LYS A 50 -2.02 4.58 -6.13
C LYS A 50 -0.74 5.29 -5.70
N THR A 51 -0.50 6.48 -6.27
CA THR A 51 0.66 7.30 -5.93
C THR A 51 0.62 7.77 -4.48
N LYS A 52 -0.55 8.21 -3.98
CA LYS A 52 -0.74 8.60 -2.58
C LYS A 52 -0.50 7.42 -1.63
N ILE A 53 -1.04 6.25 -1.94
CA ILE A 53 -0.85 5.02 -1.15
C ILE A 53 0.65 4.68 -1.06
N SER A 54 1.36 4.65 -2.19
CA SER A 54 2.80 4.33 -2.23
C SER A 54 3.64 5.34 -1.43
N LYS A 55 3.34 6.64 -1.56
CA LYS A 55 4.01 7.69 -0.79
C LYS A 55 3.78 7.57 0.71
N LEU A 56 2.57 7.20 1.15
CA LEU A 56 2.29 7.01 2.58
C LEU A 56 2.96 5.74 3.14
N LYS A 57 2.90 4.62 2.41
CA LYS A 57 3.57 3.37 2.81
C LYS A 57 5.08 3.57 2.96
N SER A 58 5.72 4.20 1.96
CA SER A 58 7.16 4.49 2.01
C SER A 58 7.55 5.45 3.14
N LYS A 59 6.72 6.47 3.44
CA LYS A 59 6.94 7.34 4.63
C LYS A 59 6.85 6.54 5.93
N GLN A 60 5.83 5.69 6.06
CA GLN A 60 5.64 4.87 7.25
C GLN A 60 6.80 3.88 7.46
N GLU A 61 7.32 3.28 6.39
CA GLU A 61 8.51 2.42 6.43
C GLU A 61 9.76 3.20 6.85
N LYS A 62 9.97 4.41 6.30
CA LYS A 62 11.10 5.28 6.67
C LYS A 62 11.03 5.72 8.14
N GLU A 63 9.85 6.06 8.65
CA GLU A 63 9.68 6.38 10.06
C GLU A 63 9.93 5.17 10.96
N LYS A 64 9.47 3.98 10.54
CA LYS A 64 9.73 2.72 11.27
C LYS A 64 11.21 2.36 11.26
N SER A 65 11.93 2.58 10.16
CA SER A 65 13.37 2.32 10.07
C SER A 65 14.18 3.35 10.87
N ALA A 66 13.82 4.64 10.80
CA ALA A 66 14.46 5.70 11.58
C ALA A 66 14.27 5.51 13.09
N LYS A 67 13.05 5.16 13.55
CA LYS A 67 12.75 4.86 14.95
C LYS A 67 13.47 3.61 15.47
N ARG A 68 13.83 2.68 14.58
CA ARG A 68 14.44 1.41 14.99
C ARG A 68 15.90 1.53 15.40
N GLY A 69 16.61 2.62 15.09
CA GLY A 69 17.90 3.04 15.69
C GLY A 69 18.96 1.94 15.92
N GLY A 70 18.83 0.78 15.27
CA GLY A 70 19.33 -0.48 15.80
C GLY A 70 19.38 -1.51 14.70
N ARG A 71 20.35 -2.43 14.84
CA ARG A 71 20.82 -3.43 13.86
C ARG A 71 19.80 -3.73 12.76
N SER A 72 20.04 -3.21 11.57
CA SER A 72 19.40 -3.75 10.37
C SER A 72 19.92 -5.18 10.18
N ILE A 73 19.00 -6.15 10.09
CA ILE A 73 19.36 -7.50 9.64
C ILE A 73 19.60 -7.37 8.14
N ALA A 74 20.85 -7.09 7.77
CA ALA A 74 21.30 -7.09 6.39
C ALA A 74 22.04 -8.41 6.14
N ILE A 75 21.50 -9.23 5.25
CA ILE A 75 22.20 -10.43 4.79
C ILE A 75 23.25 -9.95 3.79
N LYS A 76 24.52 -10.29 4.04
CA LYS A 76 25.61 -9.96 3.11
C LYS A 76 25.38 -10.72 1.80
N LYS A 77 25.68 -10.07 0.67
CA LYS A 77 25.67 -10.75 -0.63
C LYS A 77 26.78 -11.80 -0.64
N GLU A 78 26.44 -13.04 -0.93
CA GLU A 78 27.37 -14.17 -0.94
C GLU A 78 27.08 -15.09 -2.14
N GLY A 79 28.11 -15.77 -2.65
CA GLY A 79 28.01 -16.70 -3.77
C GLY A 79 27.62 -16.06 -5.10
N ALA A 80 27.11 -16.88 -6.03
CA ALA A 80 26.64 -16.44 -7.34
C ALA A 80 25.22 -15.84 -7.31
N ALA A 81 24.38 -16.22 -6.34
CA ALA A 81 23.01 -15.73 -6.20
C ALA A 81 22.45 -15.93 -4.78
N GLN A 82 21.45 -15.13 -4.42
CA GLN A 82 20.64 -15.27 -3.20
C GLN A 82 19.18 -15.51 -3.59
N VAL A 83 18.57 -16.56 -3.05
CA VAL A 83 17.21 -16.99 -3.39
C VAL A 83 16.37 -17.13 -2.11
N THR A 84 15.12 -16.67 -2.16
CA THR A 84 14.17 -16.76 -1.05
C THR A 84 12.95 -17.56 -1.47
N LEU A 85 12.57 -18.58 -0.69
CA LEU A 85 11.35 -19.37 -0.88
C LEU A 85 10.22 -18.83 0.01
N VAL A 86 9.10 -18.40 -0.60
CA VAL A 86 7.93 -17.89 0.12
C VAL A 86 6.73 -18.80 -0.15
N GLY A 87 5.95 -19.11 0.89
CA GLY A 87 4.80 -20.01 0.81
C GLY A 87 4.14 -20.20 2.16
N LEU A 88 3.01 -20.90 2.21
CA LEU A 88 2.32 -21.21 3.45
C LEU A 88 3.09 -22.26 4.29
N THR A 89 2.65 -22.50 5.52
CA THR A 89 3.17 -23.61 6.33
C THR A 89 2.84 -24.95 5.67
N ASN A 90 3.66 -25.97 5.88
CA ASN A 90 3.50 -27.32 5.31
C ASN A 90 3.42 -27.38 3.76
N SER A 91 3.91 -26.35 3.05
CA SER A 91 3.90 -26.34 1.57
C SER A 91 5.16 -26.95 0.93
N GLY A 92 5.88 -27.81 1.67
CA GLY A 92 7.08 -28.49 1.16
C GLY A 92 8.33 -27.63 1.00
N LYS A 93 8.38 -26.39 1.50
CA LYS A 93 9.58 -25.52 1.34
C LYS A 93 10.85 -26.01 2.04
N SER A 94 10.71 -26.96 2.96
CA SER A 94 11.82 -27.49 3.78
C SER A 94 12.16 -28.94 3.44
N THR A 95 11.44 -29.55 2.50
CA THR A 95 11.56 -30.95 2.06
C THR A 95 11.89 -30.97 0.58
#